data_AF-A0A1G7IIV7-F1
#
_entry.id   AF-A0A1G7IIV7-F1
#
_cell.length_a   1.000
_cell.length_b   1.000
_cell.length_c   1.000
_cell.angle_alpha   90.00
_cell.angle_beta   90.00
_cell.angle_gamma   90.00
#
_symmetry.space_group_name_H-M   'P 1'
#
loop_
_entity.id
_entity.type
_entity.pdbx_description
1 polymer ?
#
loop_
_entity_poly.entity_id
_entity_poly.type
_entity_poly.pdbx_seq_one_letter_code
_entity_poly.pdbx_strand_id
1 'polypeptide(L)'
;MSKKKLHENHLNPTTFWDVDLNLLDSSKDRDFIIVRVLERGTDAEIQYIETAYSQQEIIASLESTKGVSKKTLNFYKTISL
;
A
#
# COMPACT_ATOMS: atom_id res chain seq x y z
N MET A 1 3.46 -21.55 0.09
CA MET A 1 2.71 -20.28 0.12
C MET A 1 2.76 -19.68 -1.27
N SER A 2 1.63 -19.62 -1.98
CA SER A 2 1.56 -19.10 -3.35
C SER A 2 1.85 -17.61 -3.38
N LYS A 3 2.78 -17.19 -4.24
CA LYS A 3 3.09 -15.78 -4.51
C LYS A 3 1.85 -15.11 -5.09
N LYS A 4 1.22 -14.19 -4.36
CA LYS A 4 0.16 -13.34 -4.91
C LYS A 4 0.90 -12.20 -5.63
N LYS A 5 1.14 -12.37 -6.94
CA LYS A 5 1.70 -11.28 -7.74
C LYS A 5 0.70 -10.12 -7.75
N LEU A 6 1.18 -8.90 -7.54
CA LEU A 6 0.37 -7.71 -7.78
C LEU A 6 0.03 -7.69 -9.27
N HIS A 7 -1.23 -7.44 -9.62
CA HIS A 7 -1.62 -7.30 -11.01
C HIS A 7 -1.09 -5.97 -11.53
N GLU A 8 -0.22 -6.02 -12.55
CA GLU A 8 0.49 -4.89 -13.18
C GLU A 8 -0.45 -3.75 -13.62
N ASN A 9 -1.74 -4.02 -13.79
CA ASN A 9 -2.73 -3.05 -14.28
C ASN A 9 -3.30 -2.12 -13.19
N HIS A 10 -2.94 -2.28 -11.91
CA HIS A 10 -3.54 -1.51 -10.81
C HIS A 10 -2.55 -0.64 -10.05
N LEU A 11 -1.24 -0.72 -10.35
CA LEU A 11 -0.20 0.12 -9.75
C LEU A 11 0.51 0.91 -10.85
N ASN A 12 0.62 2.23 -10.69
CA ASN A 12 1.25 3.08 -11.68
C ASN A 12 2.78 3.07 -11.47
N PRO A 13 3.59 2.84 -12.52
CA PRO A 13 5.06 2.92 -12.43
C PRO A 13 5.57 4.24 -11.83
N THR A 14 4.84 5.34 -12.02
CA THR A 14 5.18 6.67 -11.47
C THR A 14 5.17 6.67 -9.93
N THR A 15 4.23 5.94 -9.31
CA THR A 15 4.15 5.78 -7.84
C THR A 15 5.39 5.05 -7.28
N PHE A 16 6.01 4.21 -8.12
CA PHE A 16 7.13 3.32 -7.80
C PHE A 16 8.40 3.67 -8.60
N TRP A 17 8.62 4.95 -8.88
CA TRP A 17 9.69 5.45 -9.76
C TRP A 17 11.12 4.97 -9.43
N ASP A 18 11.37 4.52 -8.20
CA ASP A 18 12.67 4.08 -7.67
C ASP A 18 12.81 2.56 -7.56
N VAL A 19 11.81 1.77 -7.96
CA VAL A 19 11.84 0.29 -7.87
C VAL A 19 11.28 -0.38 -9.12
N ASP A 20 11.72 -1.60 -9.40
CA ASP A 20 11.11 -2.43 -10.44
C ASP A 20 9.83 -3.08 -9.90
N LEU A 21 8.68 -2.61 -10.38
CA LEU A 21 7.36 -3.14 -10.03
C LEU A 21 7.25 -4.67 -10.22
N ASN A 22 7.94 -5.24 -11.20
CA ASN A 22 7.85 -6.67 -11.51
C ASN A 22 8.49 -7.57 -10.44
N LEU A 23 9.33 -6.97 -9.59
CA LEU A 23 10.04 -7.65 -8.51
C LEU A 23 9.31 -7.55 -7.17
N LEU A 24 8.29 -6.69 -7.06
CA LEU A 24 7.52 -6.52 -5.83
C LEU A 24 6.64 -7.74 -5.56
N ASP A 25 6.70 -8.21 -4.32
CA ASP A 25 5.86 -9.27 -3.79
C ASP A 25 4.87 -8.69 -2.78
N SER A 26 3.57 -8.91 -3.01
CA SER A 26 2.51 -8.29 -2.21
C SER A 26 2.55 -8.70 -0.73
N SER A 27 3.20 -9.81 -0.39
CA SER A 27 3.31 -10.28 1.00
C SER A 27 4.60 -9.82 1.64
N LYS A 28 5.72 -9.87 0.91
CA LYS A 28 7.04 -9.52 1.47
C LYS A 28 7.25 -8.00 1.53
N ASP A 29 6.80 -7.30 0.50
CA ASP A 29 6.98 -5.85 0.35
C ASP A 29 5.71 -5.09 0.76
N ARG A 30 4.80 -5.76 1.49
CA ARG A 30 3.48 -5.25 1.88
C ARG A 30 3.55 -3.84 2.45
N ASP A 31 4.35 -3.63 3.50
CA ASP A 31 4.37 -2.38 4.23
C ASP A 31 4.85 -1.23 3.33
N PHE A 32 5.84 -1.50 2.47
CA PHE A 32 6.33 -0.57 1.46
C PHE A 32 5.23 -0.23 0.44
N ILE A 33 4.57 -1.23 -0.13
CA ILE A 33 3.51 -1.06 -1.14
C ILE A 33 2.36 -0.22 -0.57
N ILE A 34 1.86 -0.59 0.61
CA ILE A 34 0.74 0.09 1.28
C ILE A 34 1.12 1.55 1.54
N VAL A 35 2.23 1.80 2.23
CA VAL A 35 2.63 3.18 2.57
C VAL A 35 2.89 4.00 1.32
N ARG A 36 3.52 3.42 0.31
CA ARG A 36 3.85 4.12 -0.93
C ARG A 36 2.59 4.60 -1.63
N VAL A 37 1.60 3.74 -1.80
CA VAL A 37 0.34 4.07 -2.46
C VAL A 37 -0.49 5.03 -1.62
N LEU A 38 -0.63 4.83 -0.31
CA LEU A 38 -1.45 5.69 0.52
C LEU A 38 -0.91 7.12 0.66
N GLU A 39 0.40 7.32 0.50
CA GLU A 39 1.03 8.65 0.57
C GLU A 39 1.20 9.32 -0.80
N ARG A 40 1.24 8.57 -1.91
CA ARG A 40 1.64 9.10 -3.23
C ARG A 40 0.85 8.57 -4.42
N GLY A 41 0.03 7.55 -4.23
CA GLY A 41 -0.74 6.92 -5.28
C GLY A 41 -1.99 7.72 -5.66
N THR A 42 -2.61 7.27 -6.74
CA THR A 42 -3.91 7.77 -7.22
C THR A 42 -5.07 7.13 -6.45
N ASP A 43 -6.26 7.71 -6.55
CA ASP A 43 -7.48 7.15 -5.93
C ASP A 43 -7.75 5.69 -6.36
N ALA A 44 -7.45 5.35 -7.62
CA ALA A 44 -7.59 3.98 -8.13
C ALA A 44 -6.61 3.00 -7.45
N GLU A 45 -5.36 3.44 -7.23
CA GLU A 45 -4.37 2.64 -6.50
C GLU A 45 -4.73 2.50 -5.02
N ILE A 46 -5.22 3.57 -4.40
CA ILE A 46 -5.68 3.55 -3.00
C ILE A 46 -6.83 2.55 -2.85
N GLN A 47 -7.83 2.62 -3.72
CA GLN A 47 -8.93 1.66 -3.73
C GLN A 47 -8.42 0.22 -3.91
N TYR A 48 -7.43 0.01 -4.77
CA TYR A 48 -6.80 -1.31 -4.92
C TYR A 48 -6.18 -1.80 -3.59
N ILE A 49 -5.44 -0.94 -2.88
CA ILE A 49 -4.87 -1.29 -1.57
C ILE A 49 -5.95 -1.62 -0.54
N GLU A 50 -7.02 -0.83 -0.47
CA GLU A 50 -8.13 -1.03 0.46
C GLU A 50 -8.92 -2.32 0.19
N THR A 51 -8.94 -2.80 -1.06
CA THR A 51 -9.52 -4.11 -1.41
C THR A 51 -8.54 -5.28 -1.23
N ALA A 52 -7.24 -5.03 -1.33
CA ALA A 52 -6.22 -6.07 -1.30
C ALA A 52 -5.78 -6.46 0.12
N TYR A 53 -5.84 -5.52 1.07
CA TYR A 53 -5.39 -5.70 2.45
C TYR A 53 -6.48 -5.32 3.44
N SER A 54 -6.50 -6.02 4.58
CA SER A 54 -7.42 -5.66 5.67
C SER A 54 -7.05 -4.32 6.30
N GLN A 55 -8.04 -3.66 6.92
CA GLN A 55 -7.82 -2.43 7.65
C GLN A 55 -6.74 -2.59 8.73
N GLN A 56 -6.69 -3.74 9.41
CA GLN A 56 -5.65 -4.03 10.42
C GLN A 56 -4.25 -4.09 9.80
N GLU A 57 -4.10 -4.71 8.63
CA GLU A 57 -2.82 -4.75 7.91
C GLU A 57 -2.38 -3.36 7.44
N ILE A 58 -3.32 -2.54 6.97
CA ILE A 58 -3.05 -1.15 6.57
C ILE A 58 -2.55 -0.34 7.77
N ILE A 59 -3.28 -0.37 8.90
CA ILE A 59 -2.89 0.36 10.11
C ILE A 59 -1.52 -0.12 10.60
N ALA A 60 -1.28 -1.44 10.67
CA ALA A 60 -0.01 -2.00 11.12
C ALA A 60 1.17 -1.57 10.22
N SER A 61 0.96 -1.47 8.91
CA SER A 61 1.97 -1.01 7.95
C SER A 61 2.30 0.47 8.13
N LEU A 62 1.27 1.30 8.37
CA LEU A 62 1.42 2.73 8.63
C LEU A 62 2.12 3.01 9.98
N GLU A 63 1.87 2.20 11.01
CA GLU A 63 2.50 2.35 12.34
C GLU A 63 3.96 1.87 12.37
N SER A 64 4.28 0.81 11.64
CA SER A 64 5.64 0.24 11.59
C SER A 64 6.60 1.05 10.72
N THR A 65 6.07 1.84 9.77
CA THR A 65 6.89 2.59 8.82
C THR A 65 7.20 4.00 9.30
N LYS A 66 8.49 4.35 9.32
CA LYS A 66 8.93 5.71 9.67
C LYS A 66 8.61 6.70 8.54
N GLY A 67 8.21 7.91 8.90
CA GLY A 67 7.99 9.01 7.93
C GLY A 67 6.61 9.05 7.29
N VAL A 68 5.69 8.17 7.70
CA VAL A 68 4.27 8.24 7.32
C VAL A 68 3.64 9.49 7.90
N SER A 69 2.77 10.15 7.13
CA SER A 69 2.07 11.33 7.63
C SER A 69 1.08 10.94 8.73
N LYS A 70 1.03 11.75 9.81
CA LYS A 70 0.05 11.55 10.88
C LYS A 70 -1.39 11.61 10.38
N LYS A 71 -1.63 12.38 9.30
CA LYS A 71 -2.96 12.52 8.68
C LYS A 71 -3.42 11.19 8.10
N THR A 72 -2.59 10.51 7.30
CA THR A 72 -2.91 9.20 6.72
C THR A 72 -3.17 8.16 7.81
N LEU A 73 -2.28 8.06 8.80
CA LEU A 73 -2.46 7.11 9.91
C LEU A 73 -3.78 7.36 10.68
N ASN A 74 -4.07 8.61 11.03
CA ASN A 74 -5.27 8.95 11.78
C ASN A 74 -6.55 8.73 10.96
N PHE A 75 -6.50 8.96 9.64
CA PHE A 75 -7.62 8.67 8.74
C PHE A 75 -8.01 7.19 8.83
N TYR A 76 -7.06 6.28 8.58
CA TYR A 76 -7.32 4.84 8.61
C TYR A 76 -7.64 4.27 9.99
N LYS A 77 -7.23 4.94 11.09
CA LYS A 77 -7.68 4.59 12.44
C LYS A 77 -9.12 5.00 12.76
N THR A 78 -9.67 5.96 12.02
CA THR A 78 -10.98 6.57 12.33
C THR A 78 -12.09 6.00 11.47
N ILE A 79 -11.81 5.69 10.21
CA ILE A 79 -12.82 5.16 9.28
C ILE A 79 -13.05 3.66 9.47
N SER A 80 -14.04 3.10 8.77
CA SER A 80 -14.20 1.66 8.59
C SER A 80 -14.21 1.36 7.09
N LEU A 81 -13.33 0.47 6.67
CA LEU A 81 -13.19 0.01 5.27
C LEU A 81 -14.17 -1.13 4.95
#